data_AF-A0A2K5APR5-F1
#
_entry.id   AF-A0A2K5APR5-F1
#
_cell.length_a   1.000
_cell.length_b   1.000
_cell.length_c   1.000
_cell.angle_alpha   90.00
_cell.angle_beta   90.00
_cell.angle_gamma   90.00
#
_symmetry.space_group_name_H-M   'P 1'
#
loop_
_entity.id
_entity.type
_entity.pdbx_description
1 polymer ?
#
loop_
_entity_poly.entity_id
_entity_poly.type
_entity_poly.pdbx_seq_one_letter_code
_entity_poly.pdbx_strand_id
1 'polypeptide(L)' 'MQHVQVVHNSSTPYWCVECNMAFSNGNELREHARRYHTYKK' A
#
# COMPACT_ATOMS: atom_id res chain seq x y z
N MET A 1 -0.27 5.03 -26.35
CA MET A 1 -0.96 4.61 -25.12
C MET A 1 0.09 4.31 -24.06
N GLN A 2 0.67 5.36 -23.49
CA GLN A 2 1.76 5.22 -22.52
C GLN A 2 1.14 4.72 -21.21
N HIS A 3 1.58 3.54 -20.78
CA HIS A 3 1.18 2.96 -19.51
C HIS A 3 1.44 3.98 -18.40
N VAL A 4 0.41 4.17 -17.59
CA VAL A 4 0.38 5.03 -16.43
C VAL A 4 1.56 4.65 -15.52
N GLN A 5 2.62 5.45 -15.54
CA GLN A 5 3.56 5.45 -14.44
C GLN A 5 3.04 6.56 -13.53
N VAL A 6 2.05 6.22 -12.69
CA VAL A 6 1.62 7.17 -11.68
C VAL A 6 2.87 7.46 -10.87
N VAL A 7 3.36 8.68 -11.02
CA VAL A 7 4.42 9.21 -10.20
C VAL A 7 3.84 9.28 -8.80
N HIS A 8 4.02 8.23 -8.01
CA HIS A 8 3.69 8.24 -6.59
C HIS A 8 4.98 8.42 -5.82
N ASN A 9 5.52 9.64 -5.97
CA ASN A 9 6.45 10.23 -5.04
C ASN A 9 5.69 10.45 -3.72
N SER A 10 5.57 9.40 -2.92
CA SER A 10 4.97 9.42 -1.60
C SER A 10 5.89 8.69 -0.66
N SER A 11 6.82 9.46 -0.10
CA SER A 11 7.88 9.08 0.84
C SER A 11 7.39 8.53 2.19
N THR A 12 6.35 7.70 2.17
CA THR A 12 5.99 6.81 3.27
C THR A 12 6.52 5.43 2.90
N PRO A 13 7.38 4.77 3.70
CA PRO A 13 7.98 3.50 3.33
C PRO A 13 6.97 2.34 3.23
N TYR A 14 5.74 2.51 3.70
CA TYR A 14 4.73 1.46 3.80
C TYR A 14 3.40 1.94 3.22
N TRP A 15 3.05 1.49 2.02
CA TRP A 15 1.72 1.70 1.41
C TRP A 15 1.10 0.39 0.95
N CYS A 16 -0.22 0.30 0.99
CA CYS A 16 -0.97 -0.86 0.51
C CYS A 16 -1.17 -0.74 -1.00
N VAL A 17 -0.74 -1.74 -1.78
CA VAL A 17 -0.90 -1.73 -3.24
C VAL A 17 -2.32 -2.05 -3.71
N GLU A 18 -3.15 -2.64 -2.84
CA GLU A 18 -4.53 -3.03 -3.21
C GLU A 18 -5.53 -1.87 -3.07
N CYS A 19 -5.36 -1.01 -2.06
CA CYS A 19 -6.24 0.16 -1.83
C CYS A 19 -5.52 1.51 -1.89
N ASN A 20 -4.21 1.50 -2.14
CA ASN A 20 -3.37 2.69 -2.25
C ASN A 20 -3.36 3.59 -0.99
N MET A 21 -3.61 2.99 0.20
CA MET A 21 -3.46 3.69 1.48
C MET A 21 -2.01 3.75 1.92
N ALA A 22 -1.57 4.92 2.39
CA ALA A 22 -0.26 5.14 2.98
C ALA A 22 -0.31 4.96 4.50
N PHE A 23 0.71 4.32 5.07
CA PHE A 23 0.87 4.08 6.50
C PHE A 23 2.20 4.64 6.99
N SER A 24 2.25 4.98 8.28
CA SER A 24 3.46 5.57 8.88
C SER A 24 4.49 4.51 9.22
N ASN A 25 4.06 3.24 9.41
CA ASN A 25 4.92 2.12 9.75
C ASN A 25 4.42 0.80 9.15
N GLY A 26 5.30 -0.20 9.08
CA GLY A 26 4.99 -1.50 8.49
C GLY A 26 4.04 -2.37 9.32
N ASN A 27 3.88 -2.07 10.62
CA ASN A 27 2.95 -2.82 11.47
C ASN A 27 1.50 -2.40 11.18
N GLU A 28 1.25 -1.10 11.02
CA GLU A 28 -0.03 -0.56 10.56
C GLU A 28 -0.40 -1.11 9.18
N LEU A 29 0.55 -1.11 8.23
CA LEU A 29 0.32 -1.71 6.91
C LEU A 29 -0.02 -3.21 7.02
N ARG A 30 0.67 -3.96 7.89
CA ARG A 30 0.44 -5.40 8.06
C ARG A 30 -0.90 -5.69 8.73
N GLU A 31 -1.28 -4.92 9.75
CA GLU A 31 -2.59 -5.03 10.39
C GLU A 31 -3.70 -4.63 9.41
N HIS A 32 -3.51 -3.54 8.68
CA HIS A 32 -4.41 -3.09 7.64
C HIS A 32 -4.58 -4.18 6.58
N ALA A 33 -3.49 -4.73 6.04
CA ALA A 33 -3.56 -5.81 5.08
C ALA A 33 -4.34 -6.98 5.69
N ARG A 34 -3.93 -7.48 6.87
CA ARG A 34 -4.63 -8.61 7.51
C ARG A 34 -6.14 -8.39 7.72
N ARG A 35 -6.57 -7.16 8.08
CA ARG A 35 -7.98 -6.83 8.36
C ARG A 35 -8.81 -6.57 7.11
N TYR A 36 -8.24 -5.87 6.12
CA TYR A 36 -8.98 -5.35 4.97
C TYR A 36 -8.67 -6.11 3.67
N HIS A 37 -7.45 -6.62 3.56
CA HIS A 37 -6.92 -7.34 2.42
C HIS A 37 -6.48 -8.70 2.91
N THR A 38 -7.43 -9.59 3.22
CA THR A 38 -7.18 -10.92 3.80
C THR A 38 -6.11 -11.68 3.01
N TYR A 39 -4.83 -11.41 3.28
CA TYR A 39 -3.74 -11.80 2.41
C TYR A 39 -3.38 -13.22 2.82
N LYS A 40 -4.13 -14.16 2.25
CA LYS A 40 -3.58 -15.50 2.03
C LYS A 40 -2.42 -15.29 1.05
N LYS A 41 -1.23 -15.63 1.54
CA LYS A 41 0.03 -15.66 0.80
C LYS A 41 -0.13 -16.18 -0.63
#